data_AF-A0A143QFZ2-F1
#
_entry.id   AF-A0A143QFZ2-F1
#
_cell.length_a   1.000
_cell.length_b   1.000
_cell.length_c   1.000
_cell.angle_alpha   90.00
_cell.angle_beta   90.00
_cell.angle_gamma   90.00
#
_symmetry.space_group_name_H-M   'P 1'
#
loop_
_entity.id
_entity.type
_entity.pdbx_description
1 polymer ?
#
loop_
_entity_poly.entity_id
_entity_poly.type
_entity_poly.pdbx_seq_one_letter_code
_entity_poly.pdbx_strand_id
1 'polypeptide(L)'
;MRSSVGVSLGTCGIRTSRTTEDGTWTDAAPFDDWQLSPSPEDVARVVRGIVDRPDAPQSLGIAYRTADERDRITKALAEEYVSDVHLIDETDAALEYLRPGLASQHRTIALFDAGETGVDIDIVDVESGRSYGSTRTTAISGASFDAVVREHILGLGIVREPHTHDEDTALTAFCRGIKEALSTHETTSTPDGEHILLERHIFELSIARATEQAATTVRQLGLETEFYPDAVIAIGGTSNVPLVRTTLERFLQLPIIVPEQPELVVAGGAAVHAARVDVDRIAPVVSHRPALARLGLIALPIVGVIAAVGLFSGLSSESEDQPLSTPASVDEGIRQTTTPSAARTTTATPSPTPDIPAPPPTSAAPPPAADSVPYVQYQPHYNPPPPPPAPTVPLPQIPGVQMPVIPLPVLPRLPF
;
A
#
# COMPACT_ATOMS: atom_id res chain seq x y z
N MET A 1 -20.05 24.06 1.81
CA MET A 1 -19.80 23.12 0.68
C MET A 1 -19.92 21.70 1.22
N ARG A 2 -19.80 20.65 0.39
CA ARG A 2 -20.07 19.27 0.83
C ARG A 2 -18.81 18.63 1.39
N SER A 3 -18.82 18.17 2.65
CA SER A 3 -17.72 17.36 3.18
C SER A 3 -17.79 15.95 2.61
N SER A 4 -16.65 15.37 2.26
CA SER A 4 -16.55 13.95 1.88
C SER A 4 -15.53 13.21 2.72
N VAL A 5 -15.78 11.92 2.92
CA VAL A 5 -14.81 11.01 3.53
C VAL A 5 -14.57 9.86 2.57
N GLY A 6 -13.32 9.45 2.46
CA GLY A 6 -12.94 8.26 1.73
C GLY A 6 -12.26 7.27 2.66
N VAL A 7 -12.44 5.99 2.35
CA VAL A 7 -11.92 4.87 3.13
C VAL A 7 -11.13 3.94 2.21
N SER A 8 -9.99 3.44 2.68
CA SER A 8 -9.25 2.38 2.01
C SER A 8 -8.88 1.26 2.97
N LEU A 9 -8.78 0.04 2.44
CA LEU A 9 -8.50 -1.17 3.19
C LEU A 9 -7.08 -1.67 2.89
N GLY A 10 -6.16 -1.46 3.83
CA GLY A 10 -4.79 -2.00 3.76
C GLY A 10 -4.60 -3.22 4.66
N THR A 11 -3.52 -3.97 4.46
CA THR A 11 -3.18 -5.11 5.33
C THR A 11 -2.88 -4.69 6.78
N CYS A 12 -2.34 -3.49 6.99
CA CYS A 12 -1.99 -2.98 8.32
C CYS A 12 -3.09 -2.15 8.98
N GLY A 13 -4.24 -1.94 8.33
CA GLY A 13 -5.34 -1.16 8.89
C GLY A 13 -6.26 -0.52 7.86
N ILE A 14 -7.32 0.10 8.37
CA ILE A 14 -8.26 0.90 7.59
C ILE A 14 -7.83 2.35 7.67
N ARG A 15 -7.69 3.00 6.51
CA ARG A 15 -7.36 4.44 6.43
C ARG A 15 -8.61 5.22 6.07
N THR A 16 -8.78 6.35 6.73
CA THR A 16 -9.84 7.31 6.41
C THR A 16 -9.22 8.66 6.08
N SER A 17 -9.81 9.37 5.13
CA SER A 17 -9.39 10.71 4.74
C SER A 17 -10.61 11.59 4.54
N ARG A 18 -10.65 12.74 5.22
CA ARG A 18 -11.73 13.72 5.11
C ARG A 18 -11.28 14.94 4.31
N THR A 19 -12.11 15.35 3.34
CA THR A 19 -11.99 16.66 2.69
C THR A 19 -12.74 17.72 3.50
N THR A 20 -12.14 18.89 3.69
CA THR A 20 -12.85 20.07 4.24
C THR A 20 -13.37 20.99 3.17
N GLU A 21 -14.13 22.00 3.61
CA GLU A 21 -14.81 22.97 2.74
C GLU A 21 -13.88 23.75 1.80
N ASP A 22 -12.60 23.88 2.15
CA ASP A 22 -11.58 24.55 1.32
C ASP A 22 -10.88 23.58 0.34
N GLY A 23 -11.31 22.32 0.27
CA GLY A 23 -10.63 21.26 -0.47
C GLY A 23 -9.30 20.83 0.18
N THR A 24 -8.98 21.38 1.36
CA THR A 24 -7.84 20.98 2.16
C THR A 24 -8.19 19.74 2.98
N TRP A 25 -7.23 18.82 3.07
CA TRP A 25 -7.33 17.56 3.79
C TRP A 25 -6.98 17.82 5.25
N THR A 26 -7.89 17.54 6.20
CA THR A 26 -7.64 17.95 7.59
C THR A 26 -7.81 16.86 8.63
N ASP A 27 -8.33 15.69 8.26
CA ASP A 27 -8.55 14.64 9.26
C ASP A 27 -8.23 13.27 8.68
N ALA A 28 -7.05 12.79 9.05
CA ALA A 28 -6.65 11.41 8.93
C ALA A 28 -6.83 10.80 10.33
N ALA A 29 -8.01 10.23 10.59
CA ALA A 29 -8.13 9.35 11.73
C ALA A 29 -7.72 7.95 11.22
N PRO A 30 -6.49 7.48 11.51
CA PRO A 30 -6.23 6.05 11.40
C PRO A 30 -7.25 5.33 12.28
N PHE A 31 -7.80 4.23 11.77
CA PHE A 31 -8.44 3.28 12.67
C PHE A 31 -7.30 2.59 13.43
N ASP A 32 -7.05 3.05 14.66
CA ASP A 32 -5.94 2.62 15.53
C ASP A 32 -6.15 1.23 16.16
N ASP A 33 -7.02 0.39 15.60
CA ASP A 33 -7.02 -1.03 15.97
C ASP A 33 -5.94 -1.71 15.14
N TRP A 34 -4.79 -1.98 15.76
CA TRP A 34 -3.64 -2.65 15.14
C TRP A 34 -3.90 -4.13 14.79
N GLN A 35 -5.15 -4.47 14.49
CA GLN A 35 -5.52 -5.76 14.00
C GLN A 35 -4.85 -5.97 12.65
N LEU A 36 -3.88 -6.89 12.63
CA LEU A 36 -3.23 -7.36 11.42
C LEU A 36 -4.32 -7.98 10.52
N SER A 37 -4.55 -7.37 9.36
CA SER A 37 -5.55 -7.77 8.34
C SER A 37 -7.00 -7.45 8.71
N PRO A 38 -7.41 -6.17 8.69
CA PRO A 38 -8.82 -5.80 8.75
C PRO A 38 -9.63 -6.48 7.65
N SER A 39 -10.88 -6.81 7.98
CA SER A 39 -11.84 -7.46 7.10
C SER A 39 -12.79 -6.45 6.42
N PRO A 40 -13.49 -6.83 5.34
CA PRO A 40 -14.58 -6.04 4.78
C PRO A 40 -15.68 -5.69 5.79
N GLU A 41 -15.93 -6.57 6.77
CA GLU A 41 -16.84 -6.34 7.88
C GLU A 41 -16.36 -5.21 8.80
N ASP A 42 -15.05 -5.12 9.03
CA ASP A 42 -14.45 -4.01 9.79
C ASP A 42 -14.58 -2.68 9.04
N VAL A 43 -14.43 -2.69 7.71
CA VAL A 43 -14.69 -1.50 6.87
C VAL A 43 -16.14 -1.04 7.03
N ALA A 44 -17.10 -1.97 6.94
CA ALA A 44 -18.51 -1.64 7.10
C ALA A 44 -18.81 -1.06 8.48
N ARG A 45 -18.19 -1.58 9.55
CA ARG A 45 -18.32 -1.06 10.92
C ARG A 45 -17.72 0.34 11.08
N VAL A 46 -16.53 0.59 10.50
CA VAL A 46 -15.90 1.92 10.49
C VAL A 46 -16.81 2.91 9.78
N VAL A 47 -17.33 2.52 8.62
CA VAL A 47 -18.24 3.34 7.81
C VAL A 47 -19.54 3.63 8.57
N ARG A 48 -20.13 2.62 9.21
CA ARG A 48 -21.30 2.79 10.07
C ARG A 48 -21.02 3.80 11.18
N GLY A 49 -19.86 3.68 11.82
CA GLY A 49 -19.38 4.63 12.81
C GLY A 49 -19.24 6.06 12.27
N ILE A 50 -18.80 6.25 11.02
CA ILE A 50 -18.73 7.58 10.37
C ILE A 50 -20.13 8.16 10.13
N VAL A 51 -21.06 7.34 9.64
CA VAL A 51 -22.44 7.75 9.30
C VAL A 51 -23.24 8.12 10.55
N ASP A 52 -23.00 7.44 11.67
CA ASP A 52 -23.73 7.68 12.93
C ASP A 52 -23.29 8.95 13.66
N ARG A 53 -22.23 9.63 13.21
CA ARG A 53 -21.74 10.84 13.85
C ARG A 53 -22.60 12.06 13.49
N PRO A 54 -22.71 13.06 14.39
CA PRO A 54 -23.43 14.31 14.11
C PRO A 54 -22.81 15.11 12.96
N ASP A 55 -21.51 14.92 12.72
CA ASP A 55 -20.69 15.55 11.68
C ASP A 55 -20.46 14.62 10.47
N ALA A 56 -21.41 13.69 10.21
CA ALA A 56 -21.37 12.77 9.08
C ALA A 56 -21.13 13.52 7.75
N PRO A 57 -20.27 12.97 6.88
CA PRO A 57 -20.01 13.57 5.58
C PRO A 57 -21.22 13.47 4.67
N GLN A 58 -21.28 14.34 3.66
CA GLN A 58 -22.34 14.32 2.65
C GLN A 58 -22.08 13.28 1.56
N SER A 59 -20.82 12.89 1.38
CA SER A 59 -20.39 11.91 0.39
C SER A 59 -19.40 10.94 1.02
N LEU A 60 -19.57 9.65 0.79
CA LEU A 60 -18.68 8.61 1.30
C LEU A 60 -18.15 7.73 0.17
N GLY A 61 -16.83 7.58 0.10
CA GLY A 61 -16.15 6.73 -0.87
C GLY A 61 -15.42 5.57 -0.19
N ILE A 62 -15.36 4.41 -0.84
CA ILE A 62 -14.53 3.29 -0.41
C ILE A 62 -13.75 2.75 -1.61
N ALA A 63 -12.43 2.68 -1.45
CA ALA A 63 -11.56 2.03 -2.42
C ALA A 63 -11.54 0.51 -2.25
N TYR A 64 -11.48 -0.23 -3.35
CA TYR A 64 -11.33 -1.69 -3.37
C TYR A 64 -10.25 -2.12 -4.38
N ARG A 65 -9.63 -3.28 -4.14
CA ARG A 65 -8.56 -3.82 -5.01
C ARG A 65 -9.00 -4.85 -6.02
N THR A 66 -10.06 -5.60 -5.68
CA THR A 66 -10.54 -6.71 -6.51
C THR A 66 -12.06 -6.75 -6.54
N ALA A 67 -12.62 -7.36 -7.58
CA ALA A 67 -14.07 -7.58 -7.66
C ALA A 67 -14.60 -8.38 -6.47
N ASP A 68 -13.87 -9.40 -6.01
CA ASP A 68 -14.21 -10.18 -4.83
C ASP A 68 -14.23 -9.33 -3.55
N GLU A 69 -13.25 -8.45 -3.38
CA GLU A 69 -13.19 -7.51 -2.24
C GLU A 69 -14.36 -6.53 -2.29
N ARG A 70 -14.65 -5.96 -3.46
CA ARG A 70 -15.81 -5.08 -3.69
C ARG A 70 -17.12 -5.75 -3.31
N ASP A 71 -17.32 -7.00 -3.74
CA ASP A 71 -18.56 -7.73 -3.48
C ASP A 71 -18.71 -8.07 -1.98
N ARG A 72 -17.60 -8.39 -1.28
CA ARG A 72 -17.60 -8.59 0.18
C ARG A 72 -17.87 -7.29 0.94
N ILE A 73 -17.24 -6.17 0.56
CA ILE A 73 -17.51 -4.85 1.14
C ILE A 73 -18.99 -4.49 0.95
N THR A 74 -19.52 -4.67 -0.26
CA THR A 74 -20.94 -4.39 -0.57
C THR A 74 -21.88 -5.20 0.32
N LYS A 75 -21.59 -6.49 0.49
CA LYS A 75 -22.37 -7.37 1.36
C LYS A 75 -22.31 -6.91 2.82
N ALA A 76 -21.12 -6.63 3.33
CA ALA A 76 -20.92 -6.18 4.72
C ALA A 76 -21.63 -4.85 5.01
N LEU A 77 -21.58 -3.88 4.07
CA LEU A 77 -22.31 -2.62 4.19
C LEU A 77 -23.83 -2.83 4.28
N ALA A 78 -24.37 -3.74 3.48
CA ALA A 78 -25.79 -4.07 3.52
C ALA A 78 -26.20 -4.70 4.87
N GLU A 79 -25.34 -5.56 5.45
CA GLU A 79 -25.55 -6.16 6.77
C GLU A 79 -25.50 -5.12 7.91
N GLU A 80 -24.67 -4.09 7.77
CA GLU A 80 -24.60 -2.92 8.69
C GLU A 80 -25.64 -1.82 8.37
N TYR A 81 -26.59 -2.08 7.46
CA TYR A 81 -27.62 -1.13 7.01
C TYR A 81 -27.05 0.23 6.55
N VAL A 82 -25.85 0.21 5.96
CA VAL A 82 -25.24 1.38 5.33
C VAL A 82 -25.61 1.42 3.86
N SER A 83 -26.09 2.57 3.41
CA SER A 83 -26.38 2.87 2.00
C SER A 83 -25.72 4.20 1.59
N ASP A 84 -25.79 4.56 0.32
CA ASP A 84 -25.23 5.81 -0.24
C ASP A 84 -23.70 5.92 -0.11
N VAL A 85 -23.00 4.83 -0.45
CA VAL A 85 -21.54 4.77 -0.53
C VAL A 85 -21.10 4.55 -1.98
N HIS A 86 -20.04 5.22 -2.39
CA HIS A 86 -19.45 5.08 -3.72
C HIS A 86 -18.20 4.21 -3.68
N LEU A 87 -18.22 3.10 -4.40
CA LEU A 87 -17.08 2.19 -4.53
C LEU A 87 -16.23 2.57 -5.73
N ILE A 88 -14.91 2.57 -5.56
CA ILE A 88 -13.94 2.90 -6.61
C ILE A 88 -12.76 1.91 -6.58
N ASP A 89 -12.19 1.61 -7.74
CA ASP A 89 -10.95 0.83 -7.84
C ASP A 89 -9.78 1.58 -7.17
N GLU A 90 -8.87 0.86 -6.51
CA GLU A 90 -7.73 1.45 -5.80
C GLU A 90 -6.82 2.30 -6.71
N THR A 91 -6.53 1.83 -7.92
CA THR A 91 -5.71 2.55 -8.89
C THR A 91 -6.44 3.81 -9.36
N ASP A 92 -7.73 3.71 -9.66
CA ASP A 92 -8.54 4.86 -10.05
C ASP A 92 -8.62 5.89 -8.92
N ALA A 93 -8.79 5.45 -7.67
CA ALA A 93 -8.79 6.33 -6.50
C ALA A 93 -7.45 7.06 -6.37
N ALA A 94 -6.31 6.36 -6.48
CA ALA A 94 -5.02 7.00 -6.45
C ALA A 94 -4.89 8.07 -7.56
N LEU A 95 -5.34 7.78 -8.78
CA LEU A 95 -5.33 8.76 -9.88
C LEU A 95 -6.22 9.97 -9.62
N GLU A 96 -7.41 9.79 -9.02
CA GLU A 96 -8.29 10.89 -8.61
C GLU A 96 -7.59 11.86 -7.66
N TYR A 97 -6.81 11.33 -6.71
CA TYR A 97 -6.06 12.15 -5.77
C TYR A 97 -4.88 12.87 -6.44
N LEU A 98 -4.15 12.18 -7.33
CA LEU A 98 -2.87 12.65 -7.85
C LEU A 98 -3.00 13.62 -9.03
N ARG A 99 -4.00 13.44 -9.90
CA ARG A 99 -4.17 14.20 -11.15
C ARG A 99 -4.02 15.73 -10.99
N PRO A 100 -4.60 16.40 -9.96
CA PRO A 100 -4.46 17.85 -9.81
C PRO A 100 -3.01 18.33 -9.61
N GLY A 101 -2.13 17.48 -9.08
CA GLY A 101 -0.73 17.80 -8.79
C GLY A 101 0.27 17.28 -9.82
N LEU A 102 -0.16 16.45 -10.77
CA LEU A 102 0.73 15.90 -11.80
C LEU A 102 0.95 16.91 -12.93
N ALA A 103 2.22 17.08 -13.32
CA ALA A 103 2.54 17.89 -14.49
C ALA A 103 1.92 17.29 -15.76
N SER A 104 1.36 18.13 -16.63
CA SER A 104 0.64 17.73 -17.85
C SER A 104 1.48 16.92 -18.85
N GLN A 105 2.81 16.93 -18.68
CA GLN A 105 3.74 16.17 -19.50
C GLN A 105 3.88 14.70 -19.08
N HIS A 106 3.46 14.34 -17.86
CA HIS A 106 3.45 12.95 -17.42
C HIS A 106 2.18 12.29 -17.96
N ARG A 107 2.32 11.62 -19.10
CA ARG A 107 1.20 10.90 -19.72
C ARG A 107 1.06 9.51 -19.12
N THR A 108 2.19 8.84 -18.87
CA THR A 108 2.22 7.54 -18.21
C THR A 108 2.97 7.65 -16.89
N ILE A 109 2.45 7.02 -15.84
CA ILE A 109 3.13 6.92 -14.55
C ILE A 109 3.21 5.47 -14.12
N ALA A 110 4.21 5.14 -13.31
CA ALA A 110 4.17 3.93 -12.49
C ALA A 110 3.65 4.31 -11.10
N LEU A 111 2.50 3.78 -10.71
CA LEU A 111 2.06 3.75 -9.32
C LEU A 111 2.87 2.67 -8.61
N PHE A 112 3.64 3.05 -7.60
CA PHE A 112 4.46 2.18 -6.77
C PHE A 112 3.84 2.19 -5.37
N ASP A 113 2.90 1.28 -5.11
CA ASP A 113 2.24 1.17 -3.79
C ASP A 113 3.03 0.24 -2.88
N ALA A 114 3.83 0.85 -2.00
CA ALA A 114 4.64 0.14 -1.04
C ALA A 114 3.88 -0.02 0.29
N GLY A 115 3.27 -1.19 0.45
CA GLY A 115 2.46 -1.56 1.60
C GLY A 115 3.19 -2.41 2.65
N GLU A 116 2.39 -3.01 3.53
CA GLU A 116 2.86 -3.85 4.63
C GLU A 116 3.48 -5.18 4.18
N THR A 117 2.98 -5.76 3.08
CA THR A 117 3.33 -7.12 2.64
C THR A 117 4.10 -7.17 1.33
N GLY A 118 4.25 -6.04 0.63
CA GLY A 118 4.95 -5.98 -0.64
C GLY A 118 4.76 -4.64 -1.32
N VAL A 119 5.15 -4.59 -2.58
CA VAL A 119 4.91 -3.47 -3.48
C VAL A 119 4.07 -3.93 -4.65
N ASP A 120 2.93 -3.29 -4.85
CA ASP A 120 2.15 -3.39 -6.08
C ASP A 120 2.57 -2.28 -7.03
N ILE A 121 2.87 -2.64 -8.27
CA ILE A 121 3.35 -1.71 -9.29
C ILE A 121 2.38 -1.77 -10.47
N ASP A 122 1.83 -0.63 -10.87
CA ASP A 122 0.96 -0.53 -12.04
C ASP A 122 1.40 0.64 -12.94
N ILE A 123 1.61 0.38 -14.22
CA ILE A 123 1.94 1.42 -15.20
C ILE A 123 0.63 1.87 -15.85
N VAL A 124 0.25 3.12 -15.63
CA VAL A 124 -1.07 3.65 -16.00
C VAL A 124 -0.97 4.91 -16.84
N ASP A 125 -1.90 5.07 -17.78
CA ASP A 125 -2.14 6.33 -18.49
C ASP A 125 -2.94 7.28 -17.58
N VAL A 126 -2.38 8.46 -17.31
CA VAL A 126 -2.93 9.41 -16.32
C VAL A 126 -4.31 9.93 -16.76
N GLU A 127 -4.52 10.17 -18.04
CA GLU A 127 -5.76 10.76 -18.57
C GLU A 127 -6.89 9.72 -18.59
N SER A 128 -6.64 8.57 -19.20
CA SER A 128 -7.65 7.52 -19.38
C SER A 128 -7.81 6.59 -18.17
N GLY A 129 -6.84 6.55 -17.26
CA GLY A 129 -6.81 5.57 -16.15
C GLY A 129 -6.48 4.15 -16.60
N ARG A 130 -6.13 3.96 -17.88
CA ARG A 130 -5.86 2.63 -18.42
C ARG A 130 -4.53 2.09 -17.86
N SER A 131 -4.57 0.92 -17.23
CA SER A 131 -3.38 0.12 -16.94
C SER A 131 -2.79 -0.51 -18.22
N TYR A 132 -1.47 -0.41 -18.36
CA TYR A 132 -0.65 -1.06 -19.37
C TYR A 132 -0.08 -2.38 -18.89
N GLY A 133 0.03 -2.56 -17.58
CA GLY A 133 0.46 -3.78 -16.95
C GLY A 133 0.82 -3.53 -15.49
N SER A 134 0.63 -4.57 -14.69
CA SER A 134 0.92 -4.55 -13.26
C SER A 134 1.76 -5.76 -12.85
N THR A 135 2.51 -5.60 -11.78
CA THR A 135 3.26 -6.68 -11.14
C THR A 135 3.34 -6.45 -9.65
N ARG A 136 3.61 -7.51 -8.90
CA ARG A 136 3.82 -7.44 -7.45
C ARG A 136 5.21 -7.96 -7.12
N THR A 137 5.92 -7.25 -6.26
CA THR A 137 7.19 -7.70 -5.69
C THR A 137 7.12 -7.72 -4.17
N THR A 138 7.78 -8.70 -3.56
CA THR A 138 7.95 -8.78 -2.10
C THR A 138 9.38 -8.43 -1.69
N ALA A 139 10.16 -7.81 -2.59
CA ALA A 139 11.54 -7.44 -2.32
C ALA A 139 11.65 -6.51 -1.10
N ILE A 140 10.71 -5.56 -0.98
CA ILE A 140 10.52 -4.74 0.22
C ILE A 140 9.08 -4.83 0.69
N SER A 141 8.88 -4.65 1.98
CA SER A 141 7.58 -4.49 2.61
C SER A 141 7.70 -3.86 3.98
N GLY A 142 6.62 -3.25 4.49
CA GLY A 142 6.57 -2.71 5.85
C GLY A 142 6.98 -3.76 6.91
N ALA A 143 6.49 -4.98 6.77
CA ALA A 143 6.82 -6.10 7.66
C ALA A 143 8.29 -6.53 7.55
N SER A 144 8.88 -6.53 6.35
CA SER A 144 10.31 -6.86 6.16
C SER A 144 11.21 -5.81 6.83
N PHE A 145 10.80 -4.53 6.80
CA PHE A 145 11.52 -3.44 7.43
C PHE A 145 11.39 -3.51 8.96
N ASP A 146 10.19 -3.83 9.47
CA ASP A 146 9.98 -4.08 10.89
C ASP A 146 10.85 -5.24 11.39
N ALA A 147 11.03 -6.29 10.58
CA ALA A 147 11.91 -7.42 10.90
C ALA A 147 13.39 -7.03 11.00
N VAL A 148 13.87 -6.14 10.12
CA VAL A 148 15.24 -5.60 10.20
C VAL A 148 15.45 -4.80 11.49
N VAL A 149 14.47 -3.98 11.88
CA VAL A 149 14.52 -3.25 13.16
C VAL A 149 14.49 -4.23 14.33
N ARG A 150 13.63 -5.25 14.30
CA ARG A 150 13.53 -6.28 15.33
C ARG A 150 14.84 -7.02 15.53
N GLU A 151 15.49 -7.44 14.45
CA GLU A 151 16.80 -8.10 14.50
C GLU A 151 17.86 -7.20 15.16
N HIS A 152 17.89 -5.91 14.79
CA HIS A 152 18.80 -4.95 15.40
C HIS A 152 18.55 -4.78 16.91
N ILE A 153 17.30 -4.57 17.29
CA ILE A 153 16.91 -4.31 18.69
C ILE A 153 17.19 -5.52 19.60
N LEU A 154 16.92 -6.74 19.12
CA LEU A 154 17.29 -7.96 19.84
C LEU A 154 18.81 -8.13 19.92
N GLY A 155 19.54 -7.77 18.86
CA GLY A 155 21.00 -7.80 18.81
C GLY A 155 21.68 -6.86 19.82
N LEU A 156 21.03 -5.75 20.19
CA LEU A 156 21.50 -4.85 21.24
C LEU A 156 21.41 -5.46 22.66
N GLY A 157 20.59 -6.50 22.86
CA GLY A 157 20.39 -7.15 24.15
C GLY A 157 19.65 -6.30 25.19
N ILE A 158 19.08 -5.16 24.79
CA ILE A 158 18.27 -4.26 25.64
C ILE A 158 16.83 -4.75 25.80
N VAL A 159 16.34 -5.56 24.86
CA VAL A 159 15.02 -6.19 24.88
C VAL A 159 15.22 -7.69 24.79
N ARG A 160 14.52 -8.46 25.64
CA ARG A 160 14.56 -9.92 25.59
C ARG A 160 13.71 -10.46 24.45
N GLU A 161 14.03 -11.68 24.01
CA GLU A 161 13.17 -12.40 23.08
C GLU A 161 11.76 -12.61 23.67
N PRO A 162 10.70 -12.45 22.86
CA PRO A 162 9.34 -12.70 23.31
C PRO A 162 9.11 -14.20 23.52
N HIS A 163 8.40 -14.56 24.59
CA HIS A 163 8.05 -15.94 24.92
C HIS A 163 6.55 -16.23 24.74
N THR A 164 5.73 -15.19 24.58
CA THR A 164 4.29 -15.29 24.34
C THR A 164 3.91 -14.56 23.06
N HIS A 165 2.73 -14.88 22.52
CA HIS A 165 2.19 -14.19 21.35
C HIS A 165 1.94 -12.69 21.62
N ASP A 166 1.47 -12.36 22.83
CA ASP A 166 1.23 -10.98 23.24
C ASP A 166 2.55 -10.18 23.31
N GLU A 167 3.62 -10.80 23.82
CA GLU A 167 4.95 -10.19 23.84
C GLU A 167 5.51 -9.99 22.43
N ASP A 168 5.30 -10.94 21.52
CA ASP A 168 5.76 -10.83 20.13
C ASP A 168 4.98 -9.74 19.36
N THR A 169 3.68 -9.63 19.62
CA THR A 169 2.83 -8.56 19.08
C THR A 169 3.28 -7.19 19.60
N ALA A 170 3.55 -7.08 20.90
CA ALA A 170 4.07 -5.84 21.51
C ALA A 170 5.45 -5.45 20.95
N LEU A 171 6.35 -6.42 20.77
CA LEU A 171 7.66 -6.18 20.17
C LEU A 171 7.54 -5.73 18.71
N THR A 172 6.64 -6.34 17.94
CA THR A 172 6.38 -5.94 16.54
C THR A 172 5.87 -4.51 16.46
N ALA A 173 4.90 -4.13 17.30
CA ALA A 173 4.39 -2.76 17.38
C ALA A 173 5.49 -1.75 17.78
N PHE A 174 6.35 -2.12 18.73
CA PHE A 174 7.49 -1.31 19.14
C PHE A 174 8.51 -1.10 18.00
N CYS A 175 8.86 -2.17 17.27
CA CYS A 175 9.78 -2.09 16.13
C CYS A 175 9.21 -1.23 15.00
N ARG A 176 7.90 -1.33 14.75
CA ARG A 176 7.19 -0.47 13.80
C ARG A 176 7.28 1.01 14.19
N GLY A 177 7.05 1.33 15.46
CA GLY A 177 7.19 2.70 15.95
C GLY A 177 8.60 3.27 15.75
N ILE A 178 9.64 2.44 15.96
CA ILE A 178 11.03 2.83 15.67
C ILE A 178 11.22 3.09 14.16
N LYS A 179 10.80 2.16 13.29
CA LYS A 179 10.89 2.31 11.83
C LYS A 179 10.19 3.59 11.36
N GLU A 180 8.98 3.85 11.83
CA GLU A 180 8.20 5.04 11.47
C GLU A 180 8.89 6.33 11.97
N ALA A 181 9.41 6.34 13.21
CA ALA A 181 10.17 7.47 13.73
C ALA A 181 11.42 7.77 12.89
N LEU A 182 12.11 6.73 12.40
CA LEU A 182 13.27 6.87 11.50
C LEU A 182 12.93 7.49 10.15
N SER A 183 11.66 7.56 9.74
CA SER A 183 11.27 8.24 8.50
C SER A 183 11.42 9.77 8.62
N THR A 184 11.34 10.31 9.83
CA THR A 184 11.44 11.76 10.11
C THR A 184 12.66 12.14 10.96
N HIS A 185 13.20 11.20 11.74
CA HIS A 185 14.38 11.40 12.60
C HIS A 185 15.60 10.62 12.10
N GLU A 186 16.81 11.14 12.36
CA GLU A 186 18.07 10.45 12.03
C GLU A 186 18.41 9.35 13.05
N THR A 187 17.89 9.45 14.27
CA THR A 187 18.15 8.51 15.36
C THR A 187 16.90 8.27 16.20
N THR A 188 16.83 7.08 16.80
CA THR A 188 15.84 6.72 17.82
C THR A 188 16.58 6.32 19.09
N SER A 189 15.98 6.55 20.26
CA SER A 189 16.60 6.30 21.56
C SER A 189 15.57 5.79 22.56
N THR A 190 16.05 5.22 23.67
CA THR A 190 15.20 4.84 24.80
C THR A 190 14.46 6.06 25.37
N PRO A 191 13.32 5.87 26.07
CA PRO A 191 12.54 6.99 26.61
C PRO A 191 13.31 7.93 27.56
N ASP A 192 14.31 7.41 28.27
CA ASP A 192 15.23 8.17 29.13
C ASP A 192 16.33 8.90 28.35
N GLY A 193 16.47 8.63 27.05
CA GLY A 193 17.49 9.18 26.17
C GLY A 193 18.90 8.61 26.41
N GLU A 194 19.07 7.61 27.28
CA GLU A 194 20.38 7.10 27.66
C GLU A 194 20.99 6.18 26.60
N HIS A 195 20.17 5.51 25.79
CA HIS A 195 20.62 4.55 24.80
C HIS A 195 20.04 4.82 23.42
N ILE A 196 20.90 4.89 22.40
CA ILE A 196 20.47 4.91 21.00
C ILE A 196 19.96 3.52 20.64
N LEU A 197 18.74 3.46 20.10
CA LEU A 197 18.09 2.22 19.66
C LEU A 197 18.47 1.86 18.23
N LEU A 198 18.44 2.85 17.32
CA LEU A 198 18.79 2.65 15.92
C LEU A 198 19.00 4.02 15.25
N GLU A 199 20.01 4.10 14.40
CA GLU A 199 20.24 5.24 13.52
C GLU A 199 19.68 4.94 12.12
N ARG A 200 19.09 5.94 11.47
CA ARG A 200 18.47 5.84 10.13
C ARG A 200 19.45 5.25 9.14
N HIS A 201 20.69 5.73 9.12
CA HIS A 201 21.67 5.27 8.14
C HIS A 201 22.00 3.78 8.30
N ILE A 202 21.99 3.23 9.53
CA ILE A 202 22.19 1.80 9.79
C ILE A 202 20.99 0.99 9.29
N PHE A 203 19.77 1.46 9.57
CA PHE A 203 18.56 0.86 9.04
C PHE A 203 18.57 0.84 7.51
N GLU A 204 18.85 1.99 6.89
CA GLU A 204 18.86 2.16 5.44
C GLU A 204 19.91 1.28 4.75
N LEU A 205 21.11 1.11 5.34
CA LEU A 205 22.12 0.19 4.83
C LEU A 205 21.60 -1.26 4.77
N SER A 206 20.83 -1.69 5.78
CA SER A 206 20.28 -3.04 5.85
C SER A 206 19.19 -3.31 4.80
N ILE A 207 18.45 -2.28 4.37
CA ILE A 207 17.35 -2.41 3.39
C ILE A 207 17.72 -1.95 1.98
N ALA A 208 18.93 -1.43 1.76
CA ALA A 208 19.36 -0.87 0.48
C ALA A 208 19.18 -1.85 -0.69
N ARG A 209 19.83 -3.02 -0.62
CA ARG A 209 19.77 -4.03 -1.69
C ARG A 209 18.34 -4.47 -2.03
N ALA A 210 17.50 -4.63 -1.01
CA ALA A 210 16.11 -5.01 -1.18
C ALA A 210 15.33 -3.92 -1.93
N THR A 211 15.59 -2.65 -1.60
CA THR A 211 15.01 -1.48 -2.27
C THR A 211 15.48 -1.36 -3.72
N GLU A 212 16.75 -1.65 -4.01
CA GLU A 212 17.29 -1.70 -5.38
C GLU A 212 16.61 -2.78 -6.23
N GLN A 213 16.29 -3.92 -5.63
CA GLN A 213 15.55 -4.99 -6.29
C GLN A 213 14.11 -4.55 -6.63
N ALA A 214 13.44 -3.83 -5.73
CA ALA A 214 12.10 -3.27 -6.02
C ALA A 214 12.15 -2.24 -7.17
N ALA A 215 13.16 -1.38 -7.22
CA ALA A 215 13.38 -0.46 -8.34
C ALA A 215 13.61 -1.21 -9.66
N THR A 216 14.35 -2.32 -9.62
CA THR A 216 14.58 -3.17 -10.80
C THR A 216 13.27 -3.75 -11.35
N THR A 217 12.32 -4.11 -10.48
CA THR A 217 11.00 -4.61 -10.90
C THR A 217 10.22 -3.57 -11.71
N VAL A 218 10.27 -2.28 -11.33
CA VAL A 218 9.63 -1.20 -12.12
C VAL A 218 10.21 -1.14 -13.52
N ARG A 219 11.55 -1.18 -13.63
CA ARG A 219 12.24 -1.17 -14.92
C ARG A 219 11.88 -2.39 -15.77
N GLN A 220 11.80 -3.58 -15.17
CA GLN A 220 11.43 -4.82 -15.86
C GLN A 220 10.01 -4.73 -16.40
N LEU A 221 9.05 -4.28 -15.59
CA LEU A 221 7.66 -4.11 -16.03
C LEU A 221 7.55 -3.14 -17.20
N GLY A 222 8.26 -2.01 -17.17
CA GLY A 222 8.26 -1.05 -18.27
C GLY A 222 8.84 -1.62 -19.58
N LEU A 223 9.81 -2.53 -19.49
CA LEU A 223 10.34 -3.24 -20.67
C LEU A 223 9.37 -4.31 -21.18
N GLU A 224 8.75 -5.07 -20.27
CA GLU A 224 7.82 -6.16 -20.61
C GLU A 224 6.53 -5.65 -21.24
N THR A 225 6.03 -4.51 -20.76
CA THR A 225 4.81 -3.87 -21.29
C THR A 225 5.08 -3.04 -22.54
N GLU A 226 6.34 -2.75 -22.87
CA GLU A 226 6.75 -1.74 -23.86
C GLU A 226 6.23 -0.32 -23.55
N PHE A 227 5.83 -0.06 -22.30
CA PHE A 227 5.42 1.25 -21.79
C PHE A 227 6.32 1.66 -20.63
N TYR A 228 7.36 2.45 -20.92
CA TYR A 228 8.19 3.03 -19.86
C TYR A 228 7.48 4.26 -19.27
N PRO A 229 7.38 4.39 -17.93
CA PRO A 229 6.67 5.50 -17.31
C PRO A 229 7.47 6.81 -17.41
N ASP A 230 6.77 7.94 -17.51
CA ASP A 230 7.38 9.28 -17.49
C ASP A 230 7.82 9.70 -16.06
N ALA A 231 7.15 9.16 -15.05
CA ALA A 231 7.44 9.36 -13.63
C ALA A 231 6.98 8.17 -12.79
N VAL A 232 7.52 8.03 -11.58
CA VAL A 232 7.02 7.08 -10.58
C VAL A 232 6.38 7.86 -9.44
N ILE A 233 5.17 7.46 -9.08
CA ILE A 233 4.49 7.98 -7.89
C ILE A 233 4.52 6.89 -6.83
N ALA A 234 5.30 7.11 -5.77
CA ALA A 234 5.44 6.17 -4.68
C ALA A 234 4.44 6.49 -3.56
N ILE A 235 3.47 5.58 -3.38
CA ILE A 235 2.38 5.68 -2.41
C ILE A 235 2.47 4.53 -1.40
N GLY A 236 1.56 4.48 -0.42
CA GLY A 236 1.62 3.49 0.65
C GLY A 236 2.60 3.84 1.76
N GLY A 237 2.38 3.30 2.95
CA GLY A 237 3.11 3.71 4.16
C GLY A 237 4.61 3.47 4.12
N THR A 238 5.08 2.44 3.40
CA THR A 238 6.51 2.13 3.27
C THR A 238 7.23 3.18 2.42
N SER A 239 6.51 3.95 1.59
CA SER A 239 7.08 5.04 0.79
C SER A 239 7.52 6.26 1.63
N ASN A 240 7.14 6.33 2.91
CA ASN A 240 7.66 7.33 3.85
C ASN A 240 9.16 7.14 4.17
N VAL A 241 9.72 5.95 3.95
CA VAL A 241 11.14 5.68 4.23
C VAL A 241 12.02 6.43 3.21
N PRO A 242 12.89 7.37 3.63
CA PRO A 242 13.64 8.24 2.72
C PRO A 242 14.51 7.49 1.69
N LEU A 243 15.06 6.33 2.06
CA LEU A 243 15.81 5.48 1.14
C LEU A 243 15.00 5.02 -0.07
N VAL A 244 13.70 4.78 0.07
CA VAL A 244 12.84 4.31 -1.03
C VAL A 244 12.88 5.31 -2.18
N ARG A 245 12.62 6.59 -1.88
CA ARG A 245 12.69 7.67 -2.86
C ARG A 245 14.08 7.78 -3.49
N THR A 246 15.12 7.89 -2.67
CA THR A 246 16.49 8.13 -3.17
C THR A 246 17.02 6.96 -4.01
N THR A 247 16.62 5.73 -3.68
CA THR A 247 16.97 4.53 -4.46
C THR A 247 16.22 4.50 -5.78
N LEU A 248 14.91 4.75 -5.79
CA LEU A 248 14.13 4.82 -7.02
C LEU A 248 14.67 5.90 -7.97
N GLU A 249 14.96 7.11 -7.46
CA GLU A 249 15.52 8.22 -8.24
C GLU A 249 16.85 7.80 -8.89
N ARG A 250 17.74 7.20 -8.11
CA ARG A 250 19.06 6.75 -8.58
C ARG A 250 18.96 5.62 -9.62
N PHE A 251 18.11 4.63 -9.40
CA PHE A 251 18.06 3.43 -10.24
C PHE A 251 17.26 3.62 -11.51
N LEU A 252 16.17 4.40 -11.45
CA LEU A 252 15.27 4.59 -12.58
C LEU A 252 15.64 5.79 -13.43
N GLN A 253 16.35 6.77 -12.87
CA GLN A 253 16.67 8.06 -13.54
C GLN A 253 15.38 8.76 -14.05
N LEU A 254 14.29 8.61 -13.29
CA LEU A 254 12.99 9.21 -13.54
C LEU A 254 12.63 10.18 -12.41
N PRO A 255 11.75 11.16 -12.66
CA PRO A 255 11.09 11.90 -11.58
C PRO A 255 10.38 10.92 -10.64
N ILE A 256 10.71 11.01 -9.35
CA ILE A 256 10.03 10.26 -8.29
C ILE A 256 9.26 11.25 -7.43
N ILE A 257 7.95 11.03 -7.32
CA ILE A 257 7.04 11.85 -6.52
C ILE A 257 6.54 10.99 -5.37
N VAL A 258 6.79 11.44 -4.15
CA VAL A 258 6.20 10.88 -2.94
C VAL A 258 5.25 11.94 -2.39
N PRO A 259 3.93 11.69 -2.35
CA PRO A 259 2.98 12.59 -1.69
C PRO A 259 3.34 12.81 -0.22
N GLU A 260 2.87 13.90 0.39
CA GLU A 260 3.17 14.21 1.80
C GLU A 260 2.67 13.14 2.76
N GLN A 261 1.52 12.53 2.45
CA GLN A 261 0.91 11.43 3.19
C GLN A 261 0.65 10.26 2.23
N PRO A 262 1.69 9.51 1.81
CA PRO A 262 1.57 8.51 0.76
C PRO A 262 0.59 7.38 1.11
N GLU A 263 0.42 7.07 2.41
CA GLU A 263 -0.54 6.09 2.92
C GLU A 263 -2.00 6.53 2.87
N LEU A 264 -2.28 7.81 2.61
CA LEU A 264 -3.64 8.36 2.54
C LEU A 264 -4.12 8.62 1.12
N VAL A 265 -3.27 8.45 0.12
CA VAL A 265 -3.57 8.77 -1.29
C VAL A 265 -4.83 8.06 -1.78
N VAL A 266 -4.95 6.76 -1.53
CA VAL A 266 -6.09 5.95 -1.96
C VAL A 266 -7.38 6.39 -1.24
N ALA A 267 -7.33 6.54 0.08
CA ALA A 267 -8.49 6.99 0.86
C ALA A 267 -8.91 8.41 0.45
N GLY A 268 -7.96 9.33 0.23
CA GLY A 268 -8.24 10.66 -0.29
C GLY A 268 -8.89 10.61 -1.66
N GLY A 269 -8.35 9.78 -2.56
CA GLY A 269 -8.93 9.51 -3.87
C GLY A 269 -10.38 9.08 -3.84
N ALA A 270 -10.71 8.14 -2.96
CA ALA A 270 -12.08 7.69 -2.73
C ALA A 270 -12.99 8.84 -2.26
N ALA A 271 -12.48 9.74 -1.40
CA ALA A 271 -13.23 10.91 -0.94
C ALA A 271 -13.51 11.90 -2.09
N VAL A 272 -12.53 12.13 -2.97
CA VAL A 272 -12.69 12.98 -4.18
C VAL A 272 -13.72 12.38 -5.11
N HIS A 273 -13.62 11.08 -5.37
CA HIS A 273 -14.54 10.36 -6.23
C HIS A 273 -15.99 10.48 -5.74
N ALA A 274 -16.23 10.19 -4.46
CA ALA A 274 -17.56 10.26 -3.86
C ALA A 274 -18.15 11.67 -3.98
N ALA A 275 -17.37 12.71 -3.65
CA ALA A 275 -17.81 14.10 -3.76
C ALA A 275 -18.21 14.46 -5.20
N ARG A 276 -17.43 14.03 -6.20
CA ARG A 276 -17.71 14.30 -7.60
C ARG A 276 -18.98 13.61 -8.08
N VAL A 277 -19.14 12.31 -7.79
CA VAL A 277 -20.31 11.53 -8.22
C VAL A 277 -21.61 12.14 -7.66
N ASP A 278 -21.59 12.61 -6.41
CA ASP A 278 -22.77 13.24 -5.81
C ASP A 278 -23.07 14.65 -6.34
N VAL A 279 -22.06 15.40 -6.77
CA VAL A 279 -22.26 16.67 -7.49
C VAL A 279 -22.91 16.43 -8.85
N ASP A 280 -22.43 15.44 -9.60
CA ASP A 280 -22.96 15.10 -10.93
C ASP A 280 -24.41 14.59 -10.87
N ARG A 281 -24.77 13.88 -9.80
CA ARG A 281 -26.16 13.43 -9.56
C ARG A 281 -27.16 14.58 -9.35
N ILE A 282 -26.68 15.77 -8.96
CA ILE A 282 -27.53 16.91 -8.56
C ILE A 282 -27.51 18.04 -9.60
N ALA A 283 -26.53 18.06 -10.51
CA ALA A 283 -26.51 19.02 -11.60
C ALA A 283 -27.80 18.91 -12.44
N PRO A 284 -28.59 20.00 -12.58
CA PRO A 284 -29.81 19.94 -13.38
C PRO A 284 -29.43 19.75 -14.85
N VAL A 285 -30.11 18.83 -15.53
CA VAL A 285 -30.05 18.71 -17.00
C VAL A 285 -30.53 20.04 -17.58
N VAL A 286 -29.60 20.96 -17.86
CA VAL A 286 -29.88 22.16 -18.63
C VAL A 286 -30.16 21.69 -20.05
N SER A 287 -31.44 21.53 -20.35
CA SER A 287 -31.93 21.29 -21.70
C SER A 287 -31.58 22.51 -22.56
N HIS A 288 -30.45 22.47 -23.24
CA HIS A 288 -30.17 23.40 -24.33
C HIS A 288 -31.17 23.11 -25.47
N ARG A 289 -32.32 23.78 -25.46
CA ARG A 289 -33.13 23.92 -26.67
C ARG A 289 -32.39 24.89 -27.60
N PRO A 290 -32.05 24.50 -28.83
CA PRO A 290 -31.51 25.46 -29.78
C PRO A 290 -32.62 26.45 -30.17
N ALA A 291 -32.29 27.73 -30.09
CA ALA A 291 -33.12 28.78 -30.63
C ALA A 291 -33.15 28.67 -32.16
N LEU A 292 -34.26 28.23 -32.73
CA LEU A 292 -34.55 28.46 -34.15
C LEU A 292 -36.01 28.86 -34.38
N ALA A 293 -36.10 30.05 -34.97
CA ALA A 293 -37.04 30.48 -35.99
C ALA A 293 -38.51 30.78 -35.63
N ARG A 294 -38.81 32.08 -35.81
CA ARG A 294 -40.10 32.67 -36.14
C ARG A 294 -40.83 31.88 -37.24
N LEU A 295 -42.10 31.53 -37.02
CA LEU A 295 -43.22 31.58 -37.97
C LEU A 295 -44.49 31.48 -37.12
N GLY A 296 -45.40 32.46 -37.12
CA GLY A 296 -46.48 32.48 -38.10
C GLY A 296 -47.81 32.18 -37.41
N LEU A 297 -48.52 33.26 -37.04
CA LEU A 297 -49.96 33.38 -36.77
C LEU A 297 -50.82 32.25 -37.39
N ILE A 298 -51.59 31.48 -36.60
CA ILE A 298 -53.01 31.13 -36.86
C ILE A 298 -53.69 30.82 -35.51
N ALA A 299 -54.81 31.49 -35.26
CA ALA A 299 -55.72 31.27 -34.13
C ALA A 299 -56.69 30.10 -34.41
N LEU A 300 -57.02 29.30 -33.39
CA LEU A 300 -58.39 28.82 -33.15
C LEU A 300 -58.51 28.14 -31.77
N PRO A 301 -59.59 28.40 -31.01
CA PRO A 301 -59.86 27.78 -29.71
C PRO A 301 -60.75 26.54 -29.88
N ILE A 302 -60.47 25.46 -29.14
CA ILE A 302 -61.46 24.39 -28.92
C ILE A 302 -61.42 23.95 -27.45
N VAL A 303 -62.58 24.13 -26.83
CA VAL A 303 -63.05 23.61 -25.54
C VAL A 303 -63.61 22.19 -25.76
N GLY A 304 -63.43 21.28 -24.79
CA GLY A 304 -64.17 20.00 -24.73
C GLY A 304 -63.39 18.91 -23.97
N VAL A 305 -63.64 18.62 -22.68
CA VAL A 305 -64.75 17.83 -22.08
C VAL A 305 -64.38 16.33 -21.86
N ILE A 306 -64.18 15.98 -20.57
CA ILE A 306 -64.75 14.89 -19.74
C ILE A 306 -64.59 13.39 -20.13
N ALA A 307 -64.40 12.58 -19.06
CA ALA A 307 -64.68 11.14 -18.83
C ALA A 307 -63.48 10.18 -18.98
N ALA A 308 -62.94 9.53 -17.93
CA ALA A 308 -63.50 8.63 -16.90
C ALA A 308 -63.52 7.14 -17.31
N VAL A 309 -63.06 6.29 -16.38
CA VAL A 309 -63.25 4.81 -16.28
C VAL A 309 -62.39 3.99 -17.26
N GLY A 310 -61.69 2.90 -16.89
CA GLY A 310 -61.93 2.01 -15.77
C GLY A 310 -60.72 1.17 -15.34
N LEU A 311 -60.76 0.92 -14.04
CA LEU A 311 -60.14 -0.16 -13.29
C LEU A 311 -60.73 -1.51 -13.75
N PHE A 312 -59.92 -2.54 -14.00
CA PHE A 312 -60.36 -3.91 -13.81
C PHE A 312 -59.19 -4.81 -13.41
N SER A 313 -59.32 -5.36 -12.20
CA SER A 313 -58.50 -6.40 -11.60
C SER A 313 -58.70 -7.75 -12.29
N GLY A 314 -57.72 -8.64 -12.14
CA GLY A 314 -57.85 -10.06 -12.47
C GLY A 314 -56.84 -10.88 -11.68
N LEU A 315 -57.23 -11.24 -10.45
CA LEU A 315 -56.63 -12.26 -9.58
C LEU A 315 -57.18 -13.64 -9.96
N SER A 316 -56.53 -14.67 -9.40
CA SER A 316 -56.96 -16.08 -9.26
C SER A 316 -56.57 -16.99 -10.44
N SER A 317 -56.16 -18.24 -10.26
CA SER A 317 -55.96 -19.10 -9.07
C SER A 317 -55.33 -20.42 -9.54
N GLU A 318 -54.67 -21.11 -8.60
CA GLU A 318 -54.49 -22.57 -8.45
C GLU A 318 -55.10 -23.53 -9.48
N SER A 319 -54.34 -24.58 -9.85
CA SER A 319 -54.53 -25.94 -9.29
C SER A 319 -53.70 -27.00 -10.04
N GLU A 320 -53.27 -28.00 -9.27
CA GLU A 320 -52.63 -29.27 -9.65
C GLU A 320 -53.40 -30.09 -10.70
N ASP A 321 -52.69 -30.86 -11.53
CA ASP A 321 -52.72 -32.34 -11.49
C ASP A 321 -51.87 -32.99 -12.59
N GLN A 322 -51.26 -34.12 -12.23
CA GLN A 322 -50.51 -35.06 -13.08
C GLN A 322 -51.47 -35.85 -14.01
N PRO A 323 -50.99 -36.54 -15.08
CA PRO A 323 -50.60 -37.93 -14.88
C PRO A 323 -49.45 -38.49 -15.78
N LEU A 324 -48.98 -39.63 -15.28
CA LEU A 324 -48.02 -40.65 -15.71
C LEU A 324 -48.08 -41.14 -17.18
N SER A 325 -46.92 -41.50 -17.75
CA SER A 325 -46.72 -42.67 -18.63
C SER A 325 -45.22 -43.04 -18.79
N THR A 326 -44.87 -44.24 -18.34
CA THR A 326 -43.65 -45.06 -18.62
C THR A 326 -44.19 -46.37 -19.28
N PRO A 327 -43.44 -47.34 -19.88
CA PRO A 327 -42.11 -47.83 -19.45
C PRO A 327 -41.15 -48.44 -20.53
N ALA A 328 -39.90 -48.71 -20.12
CA ALA A 328 -39.09 -49.90 -20.43
C ALA A 328 -37.73 -49.78 -19.67
N SER A 329 -37.53 -50.44 -18.53
CA SER A 329 -36.93 -51.79 -18.33
C SER A 329 -35.40 -51.79 -18.56
N VAL A 330 -34.47 -52.26 -17.72
CA VAL A 330 -34.38 -53.29 -16.66
C VAL A 330 -33.11 -52.95 -15.80
N ASP A 331 -33.19 -52.88 -14.46
CA ASP A 331 -32.55 -53.76 -13.43
C ASP A 331 -31.20 -54.43 -13.81
N GLU A 332 -30.17 -54.65 -12.98
CA GLU A 332 -30.03 -54.90 -11.54
C GLU A 332 -28.50 -54.81 -11.24
N GLY A 333 -28.01 -54.30 -10.10
CA GLY A 333 -27.58 -55.19 -9.00
C GLY A 333 -26.04 -55.36 -8.83
N ILE A 334 -25.44 -54.52 -7.98
CA ILE A 334 -24.36 -54.78 -6.99
C ILE A 334 -23.19 -55.71 -7.37
N ARG A 335 -21.95 -55.18 -7.36
CA ARG A 335 -20.80 -55.75 -6.60
C ARG A 335 -19.55 -54.87 -6.58
N GLN A 336 -18.97 -54.73 -5.39
CA GLN A 336 -17.59 -54.30 -5.12
C GLN A 336 -16.59 -55.13 -5.92
N THR A 337 -15.56 -54.51 -6.51
CA THR A 337 -14.22 -55.09 -6.68
C THR A 337 -13.17 -53.98 -6.85
N THR A 338 -12.28 -53.97 -5.87
CA THR A 338 -10.90 -53.49 -5.74
C THR A 338 -10.02 -53.21 -6.98
N THR A 339 -9.17 -52.16 -6.84
CA THR A 339 -7.77 -51.94 -7.33
C THR A 339 -7.52 -51.58 -8.82
N PRO A 340 -6.40 -50.87 -9.19
CA PRO A 340 -5.20 -50.63 -8.38
C PRO A 340 -4.65 -49.20 -8.28
N SER A 341 -4.03 -49.02 -7.11
CA SER A 341 -2.93 -48.11 -6.80
C SER A 341 -1.81 -48.21 -7.83
N ALA A 342 -1.52 -47.09 -8.50
CA ALA A 342 -0.32 -46.94 -9.31
C ALA A 342 0.89 -46.72 -8.38
N ALA A 343 1.59 -47.81 -8.09
CA ALA A 343 2.93 -47.78 -7.52
C ALA A 343 3.88 -47.05 -8.49
N ARG A 344 4.43 -45.91 -8.06
CA ARG A 344 5.61 -45.31 -8.68
C ARG A 344 6.84 -45.93 -8.02
N THR A 345 7.37 -46.97 -8.64
CA THR A 345 8.66 -47.55 -8.31
C THR A 345 9.76 -46.52 -8.61
N THR A 346 10.49 -46.15 -7.57
CA THR A 346 11.77 -45.45 -7.67
C THR A 346 12.81 -46.38 -8.31
N THR A 347 13.09 -46.20 -9.59
CA THR A 347 14.33 -46.70 -10.18
C THR A 347 15.41 -45.67 -9.93
N ALA A 348 16.38 -46.03 -9.08
CA ALA A 348 17.60 -45.26 -8.86
C ALA A 348 18.41 -45.21 -10.15
N THR A 349 18.47 -44.03 -10.77
CA THR A 349 19.45 -43.70 -11.79
C THR A 349 20.74 -43.27 -11.08
N PRO A 350 21.92 -43.82 -11.42
CA PRO A 350 23.18 -43.36 -10.83
C PRO A 350 23.46 -41.93 -11.26
N SER A 351 23.80 -41.09 -10.28
CA SER A 351 24.26 -39.71 -10.46
C SER A 351 25.43 -39.65 -11.48
N PRO A 352 25.46 -38.68 -12.39
CA PRO A 352 26.70 -38.36 -13.09
C PRO A 352 27.69 -37.76 -12.07
N THR A 353 28.84 -38.40 -11.93
CA THR A 353 30.02 -37.88 -11.24
C THR A 353 30.32 -36.46 -11.75
N PRO A 354 30.55 -35.46 -10.88
CA PRO A 354 31.14 -34.21 -11.32
C PRO A 354 32.57 -34.49 -11.80
N ASP A 355 32.84 -34.29 -13.08
CA ASP A 355 34.21 -34.21 -13.58
C ASP A 355 34.90 -33.03 -12.88
N ILE A 356 35.75 -33.34 -11.92
CA ILE A 356 36.68 -32.40 -11.30
C ILE A 356 37.78 -32.15 -12.35
N PRO A 357 37.94 -30.92 -12.88
CA PRO A 357 39.09 -30.62 -13.73
C PRO A 357 40.37 -30.76 -12.90
N ALA A 358 41.37 -31.46 -13.45
CA ALA A 358 42.68 -31.59 -12.83
C ALA A 358 43.29 -30.21 -12.54
N PRO A 359 43.96 -30.02 -11.37
CA PRO A 359 44.63 -28.76 -11.09
C PRO A 359 45.75 -28.51 -12.11
N PRO A 360 46.00 -27.24 -12.49
CA PRO A 360 47.11 -26.91 -13.38
C PRO A 360 48.46 -27.32 -12.73
N PRO A 361 49.48 -27.67 -13.52
CA PRO A 361 50.79 -28.03 -12.97
C PRO A 361 51.41 -26.82 -12.25
N THR A 362 51.61 -26.96 -10.95
CA THR A 362 52.43 -26.04 -10.14
C THR A 362 53.89 -26.18 -10.56
N SER A 363 54.34 -25.34 -11.49
CA SER A 363 55.77 -25.06 -11.68
C SER A 363 56.14 -23.88 -10.76
N ALA A 364 56.55 -24.21 -9.54
CA ALA A 364 57.21 -23.26 -8.66
C ALA A 364 58.70 -23.24 -8.98
N ALA A 365 59.11 -22.30 -9.83
CA ALA A 365 60.51 -21.87 -9.88
C ALA A 365 60.82 -21.06 -8.61
N PRO A 366 61.99 -21.24 -7.97
CA PRO A 366 62.35 -20.45 -6.79
C PRO A 366 62.56 -18.98 -7.19
N PRO A 367 62.16 -18.00 -6.35
CA PRO A 367 62.37 -16.60 -6.65
C PRO A 367 63.88 -16.28 -6.70
N PRO A 368 64.34 -15.41 -7.61
CA PRO A 368 65.71 -14.94 -7.60
C PRO A 368 65.98 -14.14 -6.32
N ALA A 369 67.18 -14.32 -5.78
CA ALA A 369 67.66 -13.58 -4.62
C ALA A 369 67.55 -12.06 -4.89
N ALA A 370 66.81 -11.36 -4.02
CA ALA A 370 66.74 -9.91 -4.07
C ALA A 370 68.08 -9.32 -3.64
N ASP A 371 68.67 -8.53 -4.54
CA ASP A 371 69.79 -7.65 -4.23
C ASP A 371 69.44 -6.71 -3.07
N SER A 372 70.44 -6.50 -2.23
CA SER A 372 70.42 -5.69 -1.02
C SER A 372 70.07 -4.23 -1.31
N VAL A 373 68.92 -3.78 -0.82
CA VAL A 373 68.61 -2.35 -0.65
C VAL A 373 69.28 -1.81 0.64
N PRO A 374 69.82 -0.58 0.62
CA PRO A 374 70.59 -0.06 1.74
C PRO A 374 69.70 0.29 2.93
N TYR A 375 70.20 -0.05 4.14
CA TYR A 375 69.61 0.37 5.42
C TYR A 375 69.46 1.89 5.48
N VAL A 376 68.22 2.39 5.53
CA VAL A 376 67.93 3.75 5.98
C VAL A 376 67.82 3.69 7.50
N GLN A 377 68.77 4.31 8.20
CA GLN A 377 68.67 4.54 9.64
C GLN A 377 67.43 5.40 9.93
N TYR A 378 66.47 4.83 10.66
CA TYR A 378 65.37 5.59 11.25
C TYR A 378 65.92 6.50 12.35
N GLN A 379 65.98 7.81 12.10
CA GLN A 379 66.06 8.79 13.18
C GLN A 379 64.63 8.99 13.74
N PRO A 380 64.42 8.90 15.06
CA PRO A 380 63.13 9.22 15.64
C PRO A 380 62.89 10.73 15.53
N HIS A 381 61.93 11.12 14.70
CA HIS A 381 61.45 12.50 14.66
C HIS A 381 60.71 12.80 15.97
N TYR A 382 61.22 13.77 16.74
CA TYR A 382 60.48 14.35 17.86
C TYR A 382 59.28 15.12 17.31
N ASN A 383 58.08 14.62 17.59
CA ASN A 383 56.83 15.31 17.26
C ASN A 383 56.41 16.11 18.50
N PRO A 384 56.43 17.45 18.49
CA PRO A 384 55.98 18.22 19.64
C PRO A 384 54.47 17.97 19.89
N PRO A 385 54.01 17.98 21.15
CA PRO A 385 52.60 17.80 21.45
C PRO A 385 51.76 18.92 20.81
N PRO A 386 50.51 18.64 20.39
CA PRO A 386 49.64 19.63 19.78
C PRO A 386 49.40 20.81 20.74
N PRO A 387 49.24 22.04 20.21
CA PRO A 387 48.93 23.19 21.03
C PRO A 387 47.61 22.97 21.78
N PRO A 388 47.46 23.53 23.00
CA PRO A 388 46.21 23.42 23.74
C PRO A 388 45.05 23.98 22.92
N PRO A 389 43.84 23.37 23.01
CA PRO A 389 42.69 23.82 22.26
C PRO A 389 42.40 25.30 22.58
N ALA A 390 42.04 26.06 21.55
CA ALA A 390 41.59 27.44 21.71
C ALA A 390 40.40 27.47 22.69
N PRO A 391 40.30 28.49 23.55
CA PRO A 391 39.17 28.61 24.46
C PRO A 391 37.87 28.57 23.65
N THR A 392 37.00 27.61 23.99
CA THR A 392 35.67 27.46 23.42
C THR A 392 34.92 28.77 23.62
N VAL A 393 34.78 29.57 22.57
CA VAL A 393 33.79 30.64 22.55
C VAL A 393 32.44 29.92 22.62
N PRO A 394 31.64 30.12 23.68
CA PRO A 394 30.34 29.49 23.75
C PRO A 394 29.54 29.93 22.52
N LEU A 395 29.08 28.98 21.71
CA LEU A 395 27.98 29.31 20.79
C LEU A 395 26.84 29.87 21.65
N PRO A 396 26.19 30.96 21.23
CA PRO A 396 25.02 31.46 21.93
C PRO A 396 24.00 30.31 21.99
N GLN A 397 23.76 29.81 23.21
CA GLN A 397 22.67 28.90 23.48
C GLN A 397 21.39 29.62 23.04
N ILE A 398 20.74 29.14 21.99
CA ILE A 398 19.37 29.54 21.69
C ILE A 398 18.52 28.92 22.81
N PRO A 399 17.98 29.71 23.75
CA PRO A 399 17.16 29.15 24.81
C PRO A 399 15.86 28.65 24.16
N GLY A 400 15.58 27.34 24.26
CA GLY A 400 14.25 26.80 23.96
C GLY A 400 14.13 25.74 22.85
N VAL A 401 15.22 25.20 22.28
CA VAL A 401 15.10 23.99 21.45
C VAL A 401 15.22 22.76 22.34
N GLN A 402 14.09 22.39 22.93
CA GLN A 402 13.92 21.10 23.60
C GLN A 402 13.59 20.07 22.50
N MET A 403 14.44 19.05 22.34
CA MET A 403 14.15 17.92 21.46
C MET A 403 12.78 17.34 21.85
N PRO A 404 11.86 17.10 20.91
CA PRO A 404 10.56 16.54 21.25
C PRO A 404 10.76 15.12 21.79
N VAL A 405 10.35 14.90 23.04
CA VAL A 405 10.13 13.57 23.60
C VAL A 405 8.84 13.07 22.95
N ILE A 406 8.96 12.31 21.87
CA ILE A 406 7.81 11.55 21.37
C ILE A 406 7.55 10.47 22.41
N PRO A 407 6.33 10.38 22.99
CA PRO A 407 6.00 9.28 23.86
C PRO A 407 5.99 8.00 23.02
N LEU A 408 7.08 7.24 23.09
CA LEU A 408 7.06 5.84 22.69
C LEU A 408 5.96 5.14 23.51
N PRO A 409 5.25 4.16 22.92
CA PRO A 409 4.33 3.34 23.70
C PRO A 409 5.06 2.82 24.94
N VAL A 410 4.47 3.03 26.11
CA VAL A 410 5.03 2.57 27.38
C VAL A 410 5.16 1.06 27.29
N LEU A 411 6.40 0.57 27.36
CA LEU A 411 6.67 -0.86 27.42
C LEU A 411 5.78 -1.48 28.51
N PRO A 412 4.97 -2.52 28.22
CA PRO A 412 4.39 -3.30 29.29
C PRO A 412 5.54 -3.76 30.19
N ARG A 413 5.38 -3.61 31.50
CA ARG A 413 6.38 -4.09 32.46
C ARG A 413 6.54 -5.58 32.26
N LEU A 414 7.57 -5.98 31.53
CA LEU A 414 7.94 -7.37 31.41
C LEU A 414 8.30 -7.84 32.83
N PRO A 415 7.69 -8.91 33.34
CA PRO A 415 8.16 -9.49 34.59
C PRO A 415 9.60 -9.92 34.37
N PHE A 416 10.48 -9.42 35.24
CA PHE A 416 11.89 -9.80 35.33
C PHE A 416 12.07 -11.29 35.63
#